data_AF-A0A835Q5I6-F1
#
_entry.id   AF-A0A835Q5I6-F1
#
_cell.length_a   1.000
_cell.length_b   1.000
_cell.length_c   1.000
_cell.angle_alpha   90.00
_cell.angle_beta   90.00
_cell.angle_gamma   90.00
#
_symmetry.space_group_name_H-M   'P 1'
#
loop_
_entity.id
_entity.type
_entity.pdbx_description
1 polymer ?
#
loop_
_entity_poly.entity_id
_entity_poly.type
_entity_poly.pdbx_seq_one_letter_code
_entity_poly.pdbx_strand_id
1 'polypeptide(L)'
;MAITTLSSSLATFSDSGVSWRESTRCGWVTAAALLLLLLLQLVSAFRKHRTAFPASLAVGVSTVTSSIEVSSTRSSVEISDADLVYLITNLESKGNEIEKWEDVIEKKNESVSYQASCCKPKDGPLKYRTLTIFENYAVELLRDFYMDNEYRKTWDKTLVEYKQLQIDEARAIEIGCMVKKFPLLTPREYILAWRVWEGKDKTFYCFTKNCDHVLAPRQKKYVRVRFFSSGWRIRKIPGRNACEIAMLHQEDAGLNVDMAKLAFAKGIWSYVCKMSSALHEYSPLIRSCSPSVATMHKLIRKVPSVIESDFGTTSKDLSKVPTNDPIDGPANRNMPNRVKLKDPSKWIANGLLVIGGIACLSRGHSTIGTQIALACILKKLLKHGHASGQAESVQVATSSSDSRAFMLSN
;
A
#
# COMPACT_ATOMS: atom_id res chain seq x y z
N MET A 1 -6.51 79.42 12.04
CA MET A 1 -5.32 79.86 12.81
C MET A 1 -4.13 79.09 12.22
N ALA A 2 -3.23 79.80 11.49
CA ALA A 2 -2.01 79.36 10.76
C ALA A 2 -2.22 78.24 9.70
N ILE A 3 -2.08 78.39 8.37
CA ILE A 3 -1.17 79.12 7.45
C ILE A 3 0.32 78.83 7.68
N THR A 4 0.91 77.99 6.82
CA THR A 4 2.08 78.23 5.92
C THR A 4 2.53 76.88 5.31
N THR A 5 2.42 76.62 3.99
CA THR A 5 3.35 76.96 2.87
C THR A 5 4.78 76.43 3.12
N LEU A 6 5.41 75.62 2.27
CA LEU A 6 5.93 75.91 0.91
C LEU A 6 6.52 74.59 0.33
N SER A 7 6.18 74.19 -0.91
CA SER A 7 6.84 74.50 -2.19
C SER A 7 7.88 73.43 -2.59
N SER A 8 7.67 72.59 -3.61
CA SER A 8 7.61 72.83 -5.07
C SER A 8 8.93 72.47 -5.77
N SER A 9 8.83 71.67 -6.84
CA SER A 9 9.64 71.67 -8.08
C SER A 9 9.71 70.23 -8.61
N LEU A 10 9.39 69.84 -9.85
CA LEU A 10 8.87 70.44 -11.09
C LEU A 10 8.41 69.21 -11.93
N ALA A 11 7.19 69.14 -12.49
CA ALA A 11 6.84 69.36 -13.91
C ALA A 11 7.92 68.88 -14.92
N THR A 12 7.69 68.06 -15.95
CA THR A 12 6.68 68.18 -17.03
C THR A 12 6.65 66.94 -17.98
N PHE A 13 5.46 66.67 -18.55
CA PHE A 13 5.15 66.16 -19.92
C PHE A 13 5.68 64.76 -20.36
N SER A 14 4.99 63.91 -21.14
CA SER A 14 3.86 64.10 -22.05
C SER A 14 3.15 62.78 -22.35
N ASP A 15 1.87 62.93 -22.64
CA ASP A 15 0.90 62.14 -23.40
C ASP A 15 1.43 61.13 -24.45
N SER A 16 0.85 59.92 -24.47
CA SER A 16 0.23 59.32 -25.67
C SER A 16 -0.41 57.96 -25.34
N GLY A 17 -1.74 57.90 -25.48
CA GLY A 17 -2.48 56.64 -25.43
C GLY A 17 -2.22 55.77 -26.66
N VAL A 18 -1.93 54.49 -26.45
CA VAL A 18 -2.04 53.46 -27.49
C VAL A 18 -2.77 52.24 -26.92
N SER A 19 -4.01 52.12 -27.39
CA SER A 19 -4.89 50.95 -27.48
C SER A 19 -4.32 49.58 -27.04
N TRP A 20 -4.79 49.08 -25.90
CA TRP A 20 -4.72 47.65 -25.56
C TRP A 20 -5.87 46.89 -26.25
N ARG A 21 -5.65 46.44 -27.48
CA ARG A 21 -6.46 45.39 -28.13
C ARG A 21 -5.56 44.41 -28.89
N GLU A 22 -4.68 43.70 -28.18
CA GLU A 22 -4.01 42.54 -28.79
C GLU A 22 -3.53 41.55 -27.71
N SER A 23 -4.43 40.73 -27.17
CA SER A 23 -3.99 39.57 -26.37
C SER A 23 -4.94 38.38 -26.35
N THR A 24 -6.09 38.45 -27.01
CA THR A 24 -7.00 37.29 -27.10
C THR A 24 -6.68 36.37 -28.28
N ARG A 25 -6.04 36.83 -29.36
CA ARG A 25 -5.76 36.00 -30.55
C ARG A 25 -4.57 35.04 -30.39
N CYS A 26 -3.57 35.37 -29.57
CA CYS A 26 -2.34 34.56 -29.43
C CYS A 26 -2.57 33.25 -28.64
N GLY A 27 -3.50 33.25 -27.68
CA GLY A 27 -3.84 32.05 -26.88
C GLY A 27 -4.56 30.96 -27.68
N TRP A 28 -5.40 31.34 -28.65
CA TRP A 28 -6.10 30.36 -29.49
C TRP A 28 -5.18 29.69 -30.51
N VAL A 29 -4.17 30.41 -31.01
CA VAL A 29 -3.19 29.85 -31.96
C VAL A 29 -2.33 28.79 -31.30
N THR A 30 -1.88 29.03 -30.07
CA THR A 30 -1.10 28.06 -29.29
C THR A 30 -1.95 26.86 -28.88
N ALA A 31 -3.20 27.06 -28.46
CA ALA A 31 -4.12 25.97 -28.16
C ALA A 31 -4.47 25.12 -29.40
N ALA A 32 -4.69 25.76 -30.55
CA ALA A 32 -4.95 25.06 -31.82
C ALA A 32 -3.73 24.27 -32.31
N ALA A 33 -2.52 24.82 -32.16
CA ALA A 33 -1.29 24.14 -32.51
C ALA A 33 -1.06 22.88 -31.62
N LEU A 34 -1.33 22.98 -30.32
CA LEU A 34 -1.23 21.83 -29.41
C LEU A 34 -2.29 20.77 -29.71
N LEU A 35 -3.52 21.16 -30.03
CA LEU A 35 -4.59 20.23 -30.42
C LEU A 35 -4.24 19.51 -31.74
N LEU A 36 -3.69 20.22 -32.71
CA LEU A 36 -3.24 19.66 -33.99
C LEU A 36 -2.10 18.66 -33.79
N LEU A 37 -1.12 18.97 -32.95
CA LEU A 37 -0.04 18.04 -32.60
C LEU A 37 -0.59 16.78 -31.93
N LEU A 38 -1.57 16.90 -31.03
CA LEU A 38 -2.19 15.77 -30.34
C LEU A 38 -2.98 14.87 -31.32
N LEU A 39 -3.69 15.47 -32.28
CA LEU A 39 -4.38 14.75 -33.35
C LEU A 39 -3.40 14.04 -34.30
N LEU A 40 -2.28 14.67 -34.65
CA LEU A 40 -1.24 14.05 -35.49
C LEU A 40 -0.55 12.87 -34.78
N GLN A 41 -0.31 12.97 -33.47
CA GLN A 41 0.21 11.85 -32.67
C GLN A 41 -0.77 10.66 -32.65
N LEU A 42 -2.08 10.93 -32.50
CA LEU A 42 -3.12 9.90 -32.55
C LEU A 42 -3.21 9.23 -33.94
N VAL A 43 -3.16 10.00 -35.03
CA VAL A 43 -3.15 9.44 -36.39
C VAL A 43 -1.89 8.60 -36.65
N SER A 44 -0.73 9.02 -36.13
CA SER A 44 0.51 8.25 -36.23
C SER A 44 0.46 6.92 -35.45
N ALA A 45 -0.21 6.89 -34.30
CA ALA A 45 -0.45 5.68 -33.51
C ALA A 45 -1.44 4.73 -34.22
N PHE A 46 -2.48 5.27 -34.86
CA PHE A 46 -3.43 4.48 -35.66
C PHE A 46 -2.81 3.93 -36.96
N ARG A 47 -1.85 4.64 -37.58
CA ARG A 47 -1.11 4.14 -38.75
C ARG A 47 -0.11 3.04 -38.38
N LYS A 48 0.54 3.13 -37.21
CA LYS A 48 1.45 2.08 -36.70
C LYS A 48 0.72 0.80 -36.28
N HIS A 49 -0.57 0.87 -35.96
CA HIS A 49 -1.38 -0.31 -35.63
C HIS A 49 -2.07 -1.00 -36.82
N ARG A 50 -1.89 -0.50 -38.06
CA ARG A 50 -2.49 -1.11 -39.27
C ARG A 50 -1.57 -2.01 -40.09
N THR A 51 -0.36 -2.30 -39.64
CA THR A 51 0.55 -3.22 -40.35
C THR A 51 1.11 -4.28 -39.41
N ALA A 52 0.29 -5.30 -39.13
CA ALA A 52 0.74 -6.60 -38.65
C ALA A 52 -0.36 -7.64 -38.87
N PHE A 53 -0.52 -8.08 -40.12
CA PHE A 53 -1.18 -9.35 -40.45
C PHE A 53 -0.11 -10.29 -40.99
N PRO A 54 0.09 -11.48 -40.41
CA PRO A 54 0.53 -12.63 -41.17
C PRO A 54 -0.69 -13.48 -41.53
N ALA A 55 -0.80 -13.77 -42.83
CA ALA A 55 -1.66 -14.81 -43.36
C ALA A 55 -1.01 -16.18 -43.08
N SER A 56 -1.78 -17.15 -42.61
CA SER A 56 -1.51 -18.56 -42.88
C SER A 56 -2.81 -19.37 -42.90
N LEU A 57 -2.76 -20.39 -43.73
CA LEU A 57 -3.85 -21.10 -44.39
C LEU A 57 -4.57 -22.14 -43.50
N ALA A 58 -5.70 -22.57 -44.03
CA ALA A 58 -6.71 -23.46 -43.48
C ALA A 58 -6.34 -24.96 -43.48
N VAL A 59 -7.33 -25.74 -43.03
CA VAL A 59 -7.54 -27.21 -43.06
C VAL A 59 -7.17 -27.91 -41.73
N GLY A 60 -8.02 -28.70 -41.08
CA GLY A 60 -9.30 -29.28 -41.49
C GLY A 60 -10.20 -29.65 -40.31
N VAL A 61 -11.48 -29.80 -40.63
CA VAL A 61 -12.57 -30.24 -39.75
C VAL A 61 -12.50 -31.76 -39.63
N SER A 62 -12.46 -32.25 -38.39
CA SER A 62 -12.89 -33.60 -38.05
C SER A 62 -13.81 -33.52 -36.84
N THR A 63 -15.10 -33.74 -37.11
CA THR A 63 -16.14 -33.96 -36.12
C THR A 63 -15.89 -35.29 -35.41
N VAL A 64 -15.59 -35.23 -34.12
CA VAL A 64 -15.73 -36.38 -33.23
C VAL A 64 -16.60 -35.94 -32.06
N THR A 65 -17.85 -36.39 -32.12
CA THR A 65 -18.80 -36.28 -31.02
C THR A 65 -18.39 -37.26 -29.94
N SER A 66 -17.66 -36.79 -28.94
CA SER A 66 -17.43 -37.52 -27.69
C SER A 66 -18.16 -36.80 -26.56
N SER A 67 -19.25 -37.43 -26.13
CA SER A 67 -19.93 -37.16 -24.86
C SER A 67 -18.94 -37.34 -23.72
N ILE A 68 -18.34 -36.24 -23.26
CA ILE A 68 -17.51 -36.23 -22.06
C ILE A 68 -18.43 -36.05 -20.87
N GLU A 69 -18.60 -37.15 -20.14
CA GLU A 69 -19.14 -37.23 -18.80
C GLU A 69 -18.57 -36.10 -17.92
N VAL A 70 -19.44 -35.51 -17.11
CA VAL A 70 -19.07 -34.56 -16.06
C VAL A 70 -18.28 -35.31 -14.99
N SER A 71 -17.02 -35.59 -15.27
CA SER A 71 -16.04 -35.93 -14.25
C SER A 71 -15.81 -34.67 -13.44
N SER A 72 -16.22 -34.72 -12.17
CA SER A 72 -15.97 -33.70 -11.17
C SER A 72 -14.46 -33.40 -11.11
N THR A 73 -14.00 -32.43 -11.91
CA THR A 73 -12.64 -31.90 -11.88
C THR A 73 -12.44 -31.15 -10.58
N ARG A 74 -12.12 -31.92 -9.53
CA ARG A 74 -11.79 -31.43 -8.20
C ARG A 74 -10.57 -30.52 -8.34
N SER A 75 -10.72 -29.24 -8.00
CA SER A 75 -9.58 -28.34 -7.84
C SER A 75 -8.54 -29.02 -6.95
N SER A 76 -7.30 -29.12 -7.42
CA SER A 76 -6.22 -29.88 -6.77
C SER A 76 -5.59 -29.15 -5.58
N VAL A 77 -6.18 -28.03 -5.14
CA VAL A 77 -5.58 -27.24 -4.06
C VAL A 77 -5.91 -27.84 -2.70
N GLU A 78 -4.83 -28.24 -2.04
CA GLU A 78 -4.84 -28.81 -0.71
C GLU A 78 -4.32 -27.76 0.28
N ILE A 79 -5.10 -27.42 1.31
CA ILE A 79 -4.63 -26.66 2.47
C ILE A 79 -4.56 -27.62 3.66
N SER A 80 -3.34 -27.96 4.06
CA SER A 80 -3.08 -29.03 5.03
C SER A 80 -2.75 -28.46 6.42
N ASP A 81 -2.62 -29.34 7.39
CA ASP A 81 -2.24 -28.95 8.75
C ASP A 81 -0.77 -28.46 8.79
N ALA A 82 0.06 -28.80 7.80
CA ALA A 82 1.40 -28.24 7.64
C ALA A 82 1.37 -26.73 7.32
N ASP A 83 0.38 -26.27 6.55
CA ASP A 83 0.16 -24.84 6.29
C ASP A 83 -0.18 -24.09 7.59
N LEU A 84 -0.96 -24.74 8.49
CA LEU A 84 -1.27 -24.21 9.81
C LEU A 84 -0.02 -24.15 10.72
N VAL A 85 0.78 -25.21 10.78
CA VAL A 85 2.04 -25.24 11.54
C VAL A 85 2.99 -24.14 11.05
N TYR A 86 3.13 -23.99 9.72
CA TYR A 86 3.91 -22.92 9.13
C TYR A 86 3.40 -21.54 9.58
N LEU A 87 2.09 -21.32 9.53
CA LEU A 87 1.47 -20.06 9.94
C LEU A 87 1.75 -19.75 11.42
N ILE A 88 1.48 -20.68 12.33
CA ILE A 88 1.69 -20.50 13.77
C ILE A 88 3.16 -20.16 14.04
N THR A 89 4.07 -20.98 13.50
CA THR A 89 5.52 -20.80 13.69
C THR A 89 5.98 -19.41 13.25
N ASN A 90 5.55 -18.93 12.08
CA ASN A 90 5.97 -17.63 11.55
C ASN A 90 5.31 -16.44 12.26
N LEU A 91 4.10 -16.61 12.79
CA LEU A 91 3.41 -15.57 13.57
C LEU A 91 3.98 -15.43 14.99
N GLU A 92 4.56 -16.49 15.56
CA GLU A 92 5.12 -16.50 16.92
C GLU A 92 6.62 -16.22 16.97
N SER A 93 7.37 -16.65 15.96
CA SER A 93 8.81 -16.42 15.88
C SER A 93 9.11 -14.91 15.82
N LYS A 94 10.01 -14.43 16.67
CA LYS A 94 10.55 -13.06 16.62
C LYS A 94 11.63 -12.94 15.52
N GLY A 95 11.23 -13.18 14.27
CA GLY A 95 12.14 -13.17 13.13
C GLY A 95 13.10 -14.36 13.16
N ASN A 96 13.32 -14.97 12.00
CA ASN A 96 14.48 -15.80 11.75
C ASN A 96 15.66 -14.87 11.42
N GLU A 97 16.87 -15.16 11.92
CA GLU A 97 18.09 -14.37 11.61
C GLU A 97 18.35 -14.22 10.09
N ILE A 98 17.73 -15.10 9.29
CA ILE A 98 17.84 -15.18 7.84
C ILE A 98 16.99 -14.10 7.12
N GLU A 99 15.80 -13.73 7.64
CA GLU A 99 14.96 -12.72 7.00
C GLU A 99 15.13 -11.36 7.71
N LYS A 100 15.66 -10.37 6.98
CA LYS A 100 15.75 -9.00 7.47
C LYS A 100 14.40 -8.30 7.35
N TRP A 101 13.67 -8.24 8.47
CA TRP A 101 12.43 -7.49 8.58
C TRP A 101 12.69 -6.00 8.82
N GLU A 102 11.99 -5.15 8.08
CA GLU A 102 12.05 -3.70 8.18
C GLU A 102 10.69 -3.15 8.58
N ASP A 103 10.66 -2.28 9.59
CA ASP A 103 9.43 -1.61 10.00
C ASP A 103 8.94 -0.67 8.90
N VAL A 104 7.65 -0.78 8.59
CA VAL A 104 7.00 0.03 7.57
C VAL A 104 6.15 1.11 8.20
N ILE A 105 5.39 0.75 9.23
CA ILE A 105 4.48 1.68 9.91
C ILE A 105 4.10 1.17 11.29
N GLU A 106 4.00 2.10 12.24
CA GLU A 106 3.38 1.90 13.53
C GLU A 106 2.47 3.10 13.81
N LYS A 107 1.17 2.86 13.97
CA LYS A 107 0.17 3.89 14.23
C LYS A 107 -0.93 3.37 15.14
N LYS A 108 -1.54 4.27 15.90
CA LYS A 108 -2.70 3.97 16.74
C LYS A 108 -3.65 5.15 16.85
N ASN A 109 -4.90 4.85 17.13
CA ASN A 109 -5.91 5.77 17.66
C ASN A 109 -6.60 5.09 18.85
N GLU A 110 -7.73 5.62 19.30
CA GLU A 110 -8.48 5.09 20.47
C GLU A 110 -9.11 3.72 20.24
N SER A 111 -9.42 3.36 18.99
CA SER A 111 -10.14 2.12 18.65
C SER A 111 -9.25 1.03 18.05
N VAL A 112 -8.18 1.42 17.36
CA VAL A 112 -7.32 0.49 16.64
C VAL A 112 -5.84 0.91 16.69
N SER A 113 -4.96 -0.08 16.89
CA SER A 113 -3.52 0.06 16.67
C SER A 113 -3.05 -0.88 15.57
N TYR A 114 -2.06 -0.44 14.79
CA TYR A 114 -1.55 -1.15 13.65
C TYR A 114 -0.03 -1.06 13.58
N GLN A 115 0.62 -2.21 13.50
CA GLN A 115 2.05 -2.35 13.22
C GLN A 115 2.21 -3.19 11.97
N ALA A 116 3.12 -2.80 11.08
CA ALA A 116 3.52 -3.62 9.96
C ALA A 116 5.00 -3.51 9.68
N SER A 117 5.60 -4.65 9.40
CA SER A 117 6.94 -4.80 8.88
C SER A 117 6.91 -5.58 7.57
N CYS A 118 7.94 -5.40 6.74
CA CYS A 118 8.12 -6.15 5.52
C CYS A 118 9.54 -6.68 5.40
N CYS A 119 9.70 -7.84 4.77
CA CYS A 119 11.00 -8.33 4.34
C CYS A 119 10.97 -8.60 2.83
N LYS A 120 12.11 -8.37 2.18
CA LYS A 120 12.32 -8.70 0.78
C LYS A 120 13.03 -10.06 0.71
N PRO A 121 12.35 -11.14 0.25
CA PRO A 121 13.03 -12.41 0.06
C PRO A 121 14.05 -12.31 -1.09
N LYS A 122 14.98 -13.27 -1.16
CA LYS A 122 15.94 -13.37 -2.28
C LYS A 122 15.20 -13.47 -3.61
N ASP A 123 14.18 -14.33 -3.63
CA ASP A 123 13.31 -14.59 -4.77
C ASP A 123 11.85 -14.37 -4.37
N GLY A 124 11.11 -13.62 -5.19
CA GLY A 124 9.67 -13.43 -5.03
C GLY A 124 9.25 -12.06 -4.47
N PRO A 125 7.93 -11.88 -4.26
CA PRO A 125 7.35 -10.61 -3.82
C PRO A 125 7.62 -10.32 -2.33
N LEU A 126 7.39 -9.07 -1.93
CA LEU A 126 7.50 -8.65 -0.53
C LEU A 126 6.60 -9.50 0.37
N LYS A 127 7.17 -9.90 1.51
CA LYS A 127 6.45 -10.55 2.59
C LYS A 127 6.16 -9.50 3.65
N TYR A 128 4.93 -9.46 4.13
CA TYR A 128 4.46 -8.55 5.15
C TYR A 128 4.07 -9.33 6.40
N ARG A 129 4.39 -8.75 7.54
CA ARG A 129 3.89 -9.17 8.85
C ARG A 129 3.18 -7.99 9.46
N THR A 130 1.95 -8.22 9.91
CA THR A 130 1.13 -7.15 10.48
C THR A 130 0.52 -7.61 11.80
N LEU A 131 0.33 -6.67 12.70
CA LEU A 131 -0.41 -6.83 13.94
C LEU A 131 -1.39 -5.68 14.05
N THR A 132 -2.69 -6.02 14.07
CA THR A 132 -3.76 -5.06 14.31
C THR A 132 -4.44 -5.42 15.63
N ILE A 133 -4.63 -4.44 16.50
CA ILE A 133 -5.37 -4.60 17.76
C ILE A 133 -6.63 -3.75 17.66
N PHE A 134 -7.78 -4.37 17.94
CA PHE A 134 -9.07 -3.70 18.00
C PHE A 134 -9.57 -3.69 19.45
N GLU A 135 -9.87 -2.50 19.96
CA GLU A 135 -10.39 -2.32 21.32
C GLU A 135 -11.89 -2.64 21.37
N ASN A 136 -12.32 -3.25 22.48
CA ASN A 136 -13.72 -3.47 22.83
C ASN A 136 -14.51 -4.40 21.90
N TYR A 137 -13.84 -5.36 21.26
CA TYR A 137 -14.50 -6.37 20.41
C TYR A 137 -14.20 -7.81 20.85
N ALA A 138 -15.22 -8.67 20.72
CA ALA A 138 -15.07 -10.11 20.88
C ALA A 138 -14.36 -10.74 19.67
N VAL A 139 -13.59 -11.80 19.91
CA VAL A 139 -12.81 -12.50 18.86
C VAL A 139 -13.69 -13.13 17.80
N GLU A 140 -14.87 -13.62 18.17
CA GLU A 140 -15.83 -14.23 17.25
C GLU A 140 -16.46 -13.19 16.32
N LEU A 141 -16.67 -11.96 16.82
CA LEU A 141 -17.17 -10.88 15.98
C LEU A 141 -16.10 -10.48 14.94
N LEU A 142 -14.84 -10.34 15.37
CA LEU A 142 -13.74 -10.01 14.47
C LEU A 142 -13.52 -11.12 13.43
N ARG A 143 -13.59 -12.40 13.83
CA ARG A 143 -13.53 -13.55 12.91
C ARG A 143 -14.61 -13.46 11.84
N ASP A 144 -15.86 -13.25 12.23
CA ASP A 144 -16.97 -13.23 11.29
C ASP A 144 -16.87 -12.02 10.35
N PHE A 145 -16.52 -10.85 10.89
CA PHE A 145 -16.26 -9.65 10.07
C PHE A 145 -15.16 -9.90 9.01
N TYR A 146 -14.07 -10.59 9.38
CA TYR A 146 -12.96 -10.86 8.46
C TYR A 146 -13.33 -11.87 7.36
N MET A 147 -14.28 -12.76 7.65
CA MET A 147 -14.73 -13.82 6.75
C MET A 147 -15.95 -13.42 5.91
N ASP A 148 -16.63 -12.33 6.24
CA ASP A 148 -17.82 -11.86 5.54
C ASP A 148 -17.47 -11.11 4.23
N ASN A 149 -17.36 -11.86 3.12
CA ASN A 149 -17.05 -11.27 1.83
C ASN A 149 -18.19 -10.42 1.26
N GLU A 150 -19.45 -10.75 1.58
CA GLU A 150 -20.61 -9.95 1.20
C GLU A 150 -20.56 -8.57 1.87
N TYR A 151 -20.32 -8.54 3.18
CA TYR A 151 -20.17 -7.27 3.89
C TYR A 151 -18.90 -6.54 3.48
N ARG A 152 -17.79 -7.24 3.22
CA ARG A 152 -16.55 -6.59 2.75
C ARG A 152 -16.76 -5.74 1.51
N LYS A 153 -17.62 -6.16 0.57
CA LYS A 153 -17.95 -5.38 -0.64
C LYS A 153 -18.61 -4.03 -0.34
N THR A 154 -19.23 -3.85 0.83
CA THR A 154 -19.94 -2.60 1.16
C THR A 154 -18.97 -1.48 1.57
N TRP A 155 -17.81 -1.82 2.13
CA TRP A 155 -16.87 -0.85 2.68
C TRP A 155 -15.47 -0.88 2.04
N ASP A 156 -15.00 -2.04 1.56
CA ASP A 156 -13.71 -2.17 0.88
C ASP A 156 -13.86 -1.78 -0.60
N LYS A 157 -13.57 -0.53 -0.91
CA LYS A 157 -13.63 0.01 -2.29
C LYS A 157 -12.71 -0.71 -3.28
N THR A 158 -11.75 -1.50 -2.81
CA THR A 158 -10.90 -2.29 -3.70
C THR A 158 -11.59 -3.56 -4.15
N LEU A 159 -12.47 -4.17 -3.35
CA LEU A 159 -13.19 -5.40 -3.70
C LEU A 159 -14.44 -5.07 -4.53
N VAL A 160 -14.39 -5.33 -5.84
CA VAL A 160 -15.51 -5.02 -6.75
C VAL A 160 -16.45 -6.21 -6.95
N GLU A 161 -15.90 -7.42 -7.00
CA GLU A 161 -16.67 -8.65 -7.18
C GLU A 161 -16.16 -9.72 -6.23
N TYR A 162 -17.09 -10.51 -5.69
CA TYR A 162 -16.84 -11.76 -4.98
C TYR A 162 -17.82 -12.79 -5.50
N LYS A 163 -17.33 -14.00 -5.74
CA LYS A 163 -18.13 -15.16 -6.12
C LYS A 163 -17.56 -16.39 -5.41
N GLN A 164 -18.38 -17.07 -4.62
CA GLN A 164 -18.07 -18.40 -4.11
C GLN A 164 -18.09 -19.39 -5.28
N LEU A 165 -16.99 -20.14 -5.47
CA LEU A 165 -16.82 -21.07 -6.58
C LEU A 165 -17.07 -22.52 -6.15
N GLN A 166 -16.60 -22.91 -4.98
CA GLN A 166 -16.70 -24.28 -4.47
C GLN A 166 -16.62 -24.31 -2.95
N ILE A 167 -17.38 -25.22 -2.35
CA ILE A 167 -17.28 -25.62 -0.93
C ILE A 167 -16.90 -27.11 -0.91
N ASP A 168 -15.75 -27.46 -0.32
CA ASP A 168 -15.34 -28.84 -0.03
C ASP A 168 -15.43 -29.06 1.50
N GLU A 169 -16.59 -29.52 1.97
CA GLU A 169 -16.83 -29.76 3.40
C GLU A 169 -15.92 -30.85 3.99
N ALA A 170 -15.58 -31.86 3.20
CA ALA A 170 -14.72 -32.96 3.63
C ALA A 170 -13.31 -32.46 3.98
N ARG A 171 -12.78 -31.52 3.20
CA ARG A 171 -11.48 -30.90 3.45
C ARG A 171 -11.54 -29.60 4.24
N ALA A 172 -12.73 -29.09 4.53
CA ALA A 172 -12.95 -27.77 5.11
C ALA A 172 -12.31 -26.63 4.30
N ILE A 173 -12.39 -26.73 2.97
CA ILE A 173 -11.83 -25.73 2.06
C ILE A 173 -12.97 -25.03 1.34
N GLU A 174 -12.91 -23.71 1.30
CA GLU A 174 -13.73 -22.89 0.45
C GLU A 174 -12.86 -22.25 -0.64
N ILE A 175 -13.39 -22.19 -1.86
CA ILE A 175 -12.74 -21.53 -2.99
C ILE A 175 -13.63 -20.38 -3.47
N GLY A 176 -13.04 -19.20 -3.61
CA GLY A 176 -13.73 -18.03 -4.13
C GLY A 176 -12.92 -17.28 -5.17
N CYS A 177 -13.64 -16.61 -6.07
CA CYS A 177 -13.11 -15.61 -6.99
C CYS A 177 -13.35 -14.22 -6.40
N MET A 178 -12.30 -13.41 -6.36
CA MET A 178 -12.37 -12.01 -5.98
C MET A 178 -11.77 -11.16 -7.09
N VAL A 179 -12.43 -10.06 -7.46
CA VAL A 179 -11.84 -9.05 -8.35
C VAL A 179 -11.56 -7.82 -7.51
N LYS A 180 -10.29 -7.37 -7.52
CA LYS A 180 -9.89 -6.13 -6.88
C LYS A 180 -9.49 -5.06 -7.89
N LYS A 181 -9.95 -3.83 -7.67
CA LYS A 181 -9.60 -2.66 -8.46
C LYS A 181 -8.80 -1.68 -7.62
N PHE A 182 -7.58 -1.43 -8.06
CA PHE A 182 -6.69 -0.42 -7.48
C PHE A 182 -6.62 0.79 -8.41
N PRO A 183 -6.43 2.02 -7.88
CA PRO A 183 -6.31 3.21 -8.70
C PRO A 183 -5.22 3.06 -9.78
N LEU A 184 -5.51 3.51 -11.00
CA LEU A 184 -4.58 3.55 -12.14
C LEU A 184 -4.06 2.19 -12.62
N LEU A 185 -4.64 1.08 -12.18
CA LEU A 185 -4.18 -0.24 -12.59
C LEU A 185 -5.34 -1.12 -13.09
N THR A 186 -5.02 -2.07 -13.97
CA THR A 186 -5.96 -3.09 -14.43
C THR A 186 -6.50 -3.90 -13.24
N PRO A 187 -7.80 -4.23 -13.17
CA PRO A 187 -8.32 -5.03 -12.08
C PRO A 187 -7.60 -6.39 -11.97
N ARG A 188 -7.34 -6.83 -10.74
CA ARG A 188 -6.73 -8.11 -10.43
C ARG A 188 -7.81 -9.13 -10.12
N GLU A 189 -7.69 -10.31 -10.70
CA GLU A 189 -8.52 -11.45 -10.37
C GLU A 189 -7.75 -12.42 -9.49
N TYR A 190 -8.34 -12.77 -8.36
CA TYR A 190 -7.82 -13.69 -7.37
C TYR A 190 -8.74 -14.90 -7.35
N ILE A 191 -8.18 -16.09 -7.50
CA ILE A 191 -8.88 -17.34 -7.17
C ILE A 191 -8.16 -17.92 -5.96
N LEU A 192 -8.84 -17.90 -4.83
CA LEU A 192 -8.24 -18.22 -3.54
C LEU A 192 -8.96 -19.40 -2.93
N ALA A 193 -8.19 -20.35 -2.42
CA ALA A 193 -8.67 -21.37 -1.52
C ALA A 193 -8.33 -20.94 -0.10
N TRP A 194 -9.23 -21.14 0.86
CA TRP A 194 -8.95 -20.91 2.28
C TRP A 194 -9.54 -21.98 3.17
N ARG A 195 -8.94 -22.12 4.35
CA ARG A 195 -9.36 -23.02 5.43
C ARG A 195 -9.23 -22.29 6.76
N VAL A 196 -10.18 -22.54 7.67
CA VAL A 196 -10.26 -21.90 8.99
C VAL A 196 -10.17 -22.95 10.09
N TRP A 197 -9.41 -22.66 11.13
CA TRP A 197 -9.30 -23.47 12.33
C TRP A 197 -9.67 -22.69 13.58
N GLU A 198 -10.24 -23.37 14.57
CA GLU A 198 -10.47 -22.89 15.94
C GLU A 198 -9.58 -23.69 16.89
N GLY A 199 -8.67 -23.01 17.57
CA GLY A 199 -7.85 -23.56 18.66
C GLY A 199 -8.41 -23.24 20.04
N LYS A 200 -7.57 -23.48 21.06
CA LYS A 200 -7.86 -23.11 22.47
C LYS A 200 -8.19 -21.63 22.64
N ASP A 201 -8.98 -21.36 23.68
CA ASP A 201 -9.36 -20.01 24.13
C ASP A 201 -9.94 -19.12 23.02
N LYS A 202 -10.67 -19.74 22.08
CA LYS A 202 -11.28 -19.06 20.93
C LYS A 202 -10.24 -18.33 20.07
N THR A 203 -9.05 -18.91 19.96
CA THR A 203 -8.05 -18.50 18.97
C THR A 203 -8.46 -19.05 17.61
N PHE A 204 -8.51 -18.19 16.59
CA PHE A 204 -8.87 -18.58 15.23
C PHE A 204 -7.68 -18.41 14.30
N TYR A 205 -7.53 -19.34 13.36
CA TYR A 205 -6.53 -19.29 12.31
C TYR A 205 -7.20 -19.41 10.95
N CYS A 206 -6.67 -18.72 9.96
CA CYS A 206 -7.04 -18.96 8.57
C CYS A 206 -5.79 -18.94 7.72
N PHE A 207 -5.75 -19.83 6.74
CA PHE A 207 -4.73 -19.85 5.71
C PHE A 207 -5.39 -19.78 4.35
N THR A 208 -4.79 -19.02 3.44
CA THR A 208 -5.33 -18.70 2.12
C THR A 208 -4.20 -18.74 1.10
N LYS A 209 -4.40 -19.47 0.01
CA LYS A 209 -3.45 -19.49 -1.10
C LYS A 209 -4.13 -19.46 -2.46
N ASN A 210 -3.42 -18.98 -3.48
CA ASN A 210 -3.95 -18.99 -4.84
C ASN A 210 -4.17 -20.43 -5.33
N CYS A 211 -5.18 -20.59 -6.18
CA CYS A 211 -5.52 -21.84 -6.84
C CYS A 211 -6.02 -21.58 -8.26
N ASP A 212 -6.17 -22.65 -9.05
CA ASP A 212 -6.94 -22.60 -10.29
C ASP A 212 -8.28 -23.31 -10.09
N HIS A 213 -9.29 -22.84 -10.82
CA HIS A 213 -10.65 -23.37 -10.74
C HIS A 213 -11.37 -23.30 -12.08
N VAL A 214 -12.03 -24.39 -12.48
CA VAL A 214 -12.67 -24.52 -13.80
C VAL A 214 -13.79 -23.50 -14.04
N LEU A 215 -14.51 -23.10 -12.98
CA LEU A 215 -15.56 -22.07 -13.04
C LEU A 215 -15.06 -20.63 -13.12
N ALA A 216 -13.74 -20.43 -13.09
CA ALA A 216 -13.10 -19.12 -13.21
C ALA A 216 -11.92 -19.19 -14.21
N PRO A 217 -12.20 -19.43 -15.50
CA PRO A 217 -11.18 -19.41 -16.53
C PRO A 217 -10.59 -18.00 -16.68
N ARG A 218 -9.36 -17.93 -17.19
CA ARG A 218 -8.63 -16.65 -17.31
C ARG A 218 -9.35 -15.68 -18.25
N GLN A 219 -9.61 -14.47 -17.77
CA GLN A 219 -10.25 -13.41 -18.54
C GLN A 219 -9.25 -12.34 -18.95
N LYS A 220 -9.24 -11.92 -20.23
CA LYS A 220 -8.30 -10.92 -20.75
C LYS A 220 -8.44 -9.54 -20.08
N LYS A 221 -9.62 -9.21 -19.55
CA LYS A 221 -9.89 -7.94 -18.87
C LYS A 221 -9.25 -7.83 -17.48
N TYR A 222 -8.76 -8.94 -16.92
CA TYR A 222 -8.17 -8.98 -15.58
C TYR A 222 -6.71 -9.46 -15.62
N VAL A 223 -5.91 -8.95 -14.68
CA VAL A 223 -4.59 -9.52 -14.37
C VAL A 223 -4.79 -10.61 -13.33
N ARG A 224 -4.63 -11.88 -13.71
CA ARG A 224 -4.69 -13.01 -12.77
C ARG A 224 -3.48 -12.97 -11.83
N VAL A 225 -3.73 -12.91 -10.52
CA VAL A 225 -2.69 -13.02 -9.50
C VAL A 225 -2.24 -14.48 -9.42
N ARG A 226 -0.96 -14.72 -9.71
CA ARG A 226 -0.37 -16.06 -9.81
C ARG A 226 0.27 -16.55 -8.52
N PHE A 227 0.61 -15.63 -7.63
CA PHE A 227 1.16 -15.95 -6.32
C PHE A 227 0.41 -15.17 -5.27
N PHE A 228 -0.22 -15.89 -4.35
CA PHE A 228 -0.87 -15.36 -3.17
C PHE A 228 -0.73 -16.38 -2.06
N SER A 229 -0.15 -15.98 -0.94
CA SER A 229 -0.07 -16.75 0.28
C SER A 229 -0.30 -15.82 1.45
N SER A 230 -1.36 -16.08 2.22
CA SER A 230 -1.69 -15.26 3.36
C SER A 230 -2.30 -16.11 4.45
N GLY A 231 -1.97 -15.81 5.70
CA GLY A 231 -2.66 -16.39 6.83
C GLY A 231 -2.72 -15.43 8.00
N TRP A 232 -3.72 -15.61 8.84
CA TRP A 232 -3.92 -14.78 10.02
C TRP A 232 -4.28 -15.61 11.25
N ARG A 233 -3.97 -15.06 12.43
CA ARG A 233 -4.44 -15.51 13.74
C ARG A 233 -5.23 -14.41 14.40
N ILE A 234 -6.44 -14.71 14.87
CA ILE A 234 -7.24 -13.85 15.74
C ILE A 234 -7.26 -14.43 17.15
N ARG A 235 -6.99 -13.62 18.18
CA ARG A 235 -7.14 -14.04 19.57
C ARG A 235 -7.44 -12.88 20.50
N LYS A 236 -7.90 -13.19 21.71
CA LYS A 236 -8.12 -12.22 22.78
C LYS A 236 -6.78 -11.79 23.37
N ILE A 237 -6.67 -10.54 23.78
CA ILE A 237 -5.52 -10.06 24.56
C ILE A 237 -5.80 -10.33 26.06
N PRO A 238 -4.98 -11.13 26.76
CA PRO A 238 -5.17 -11.37 28.19
C PRO A 238 -5.16 -10.06 29.00
N GLY A 239 -6.10 -9.92 29.94
CA GLY A 239 -6.20 -8.75 30.82
C GLY A 239 -6.66 -7.45 30.15
N ARG A 240 -7.02 -7.47 28.85
CA ARG A 240 -7.49 -6.30 28.11
C ARG A 240 -8.78 -6.63 27.37
N ASN A 241 -9.72 -5.69 27.34
CA ASN A 241 -10.91 -5.81 26.49
C ASN A 241 -10.56 -5.49 25.03
N ALA A 242 -9.78 -6.36 24.40
CA ALA A 242 -9.32 -6.19 23.04
C ALA A 242 -9.04 -7.56 22.38
N CYS A 243 -9.08 -7.57 21.07
CA CYS A 243 -8.62 -8.70 20.26
C CYS A 243 -7.53 -8.24 19.30
N GLU A 244 -6.60 -9.14 19.02
CA GLU A 244 -5.57 -8.94 18.00
C GLU A 244 -5.83 -9.81 16.79
N ILE A 245 -5.44 -9.30 15.63
CA ILE A 245 -5.23 -10.07 14.41
C ILE A 245 -3.77 -9.91 13.96
N ALA A 246 -3.03 -11.00 13.99
CA ALA A 246 -1.68 -11.10 13.46
C ALA A 246 -1.73 -11.77 12.08
N MET A 247 -1.07 -11.20 11.07
CA MET A 247 -1.13 -11.71 9.70
C MET A 247 0.24 -11.82 9.08
N LEU A 248 0.45 -12.91 8.34
CA LEU A 248 1.51 -13.10 7.37
C LEU A 248 0.92 -12.99 5.97
N HIS A 249 1.52 -12.18 5.10
CA HIS A 249 0.97 -11.93 3.78
C HIS A 249 2.06 -11.78 2.73
N GLN A 250 1.87 -12.43 1.58
CA GLN A 250 2.77 -12.36 0.45
C GLN A 250 1.97 -12.53 -0.84
N GLU A 251 2.05 -11.56 -1.75
CA GLU A 251 1.37 -11.63 -3.05
C GLU A 251 2.20 -11.00 -4.16
N ASP A 252 2.08 -11.54 -5.38
CA ASP A 252 2.55 -10.88 -6.59
C ASP A 252 1.37 -10.26 -7.35
N ALA A 253 1.06 -9.01 -7.03
CA ALA A 253 0.03 -8.22 -7.70
C ALA A 253 0.46 -7.66 -9.07
N GLY A 254 1.66 -8.03 -9.57
CA GLY A 254 2.24 -7.48 -10.79
C GLY A 254 2.68 -6.02 -10.61
N LEU A 255 3.15 -5.67 -9.42
CA LEU A 255 3.65 -4.34 -9.08
C LEU A 255 5.15 -4.38 -8.86
N ASN A 256 5.85 -3.31 -9.25
CA ASN A 256 7.23 -3.13 -8.86
C ASN A 256 7.33 -3.07 -7.31
N VAL A 257 8.34 -3.72 -6.75
CA VAL A 257 8.54 -3.88 -5.30
C VAL A 257 8.53 -2.54 -4.56
N ASP A 258 9.23 -1.53 -5.06
CA ASP A 258 9.33 -0.22 -4.41
C ASP A 258 7.99 0.52 -4.48
N MET A 259 7.28 0.39 -5.61
CA MET A 259 5.93 0.92 -5.77
C MET A 259 4.93 0.24 -4.85
N ALA A 260 5.03 -1.08 -4.68
CA ALA A 260 4.19 -1.85 -3.76
C ALA A 260 4.44 -1.42 -2.31
N LYS A 261 5.72 -1.32 -1.90
CA LYS A 261 6.10 -0.84 -0.56
C LYS A 261 5.61 0.57 -0.30
N LEU A 262 5.79 1.49 -1.25
CA LEU A 262 5.34 2.88 -1.14
C LEU A 262 3.82 2.97 -1.05
N ALA A 263 3.09 2.30 -1.96
CA ALA A 263 1.63 2.30 -1.97
C ALA A 263 1.06 1.75 -0.65
N PHE A 264 1.63 0.64 -0.16
CA PHE A 264 1.27 0.08 1.14
C PHE A 264 1.54 1.08 2.27
N ALA A 265 2.77 1.59 2.40
CA ALA A 265 3.15 2.49 3.48
C ALA A 265 2.30 3.77 3.55
N LYS A 266 1.88 4.30 2.39
CA LYS A 266 1.05 5.51 2.30
C LYS A 266 -0.44 5.23 2.50
N GLY A 267 -0.94 4.06 2.06
CA GLY A 267 -2.38 3.75 2.03
C GLY A 267 -2.88 2.97 3.25
N ILE A 268 -2.05 2.11 3.84
CA ILE A 268 -2.52 1.07 4.76
C ILE A 268 -3.19 1.62 6.01
N TRP A 269 -2.70 2.72 6.58
CA TRP A 269 -3.33 3.32 7.76
C TRP A 269 -4.75 3.81 7.48
N SER A 270 -4.98 4.44 6.33
CA SER A 270 -6.34 4.88 5.95
C SER A 270 -7.26 3.69 5.74
N TYR A 271 -6.74 2.60 5.17
CA TYR A 271 -7.48 1.35 5.02
C TYR A 271 -7.84 0.73 6.38
N VAL A 272 -6.90 0.67 7.33
CA VAL A 272 -7.14 0.13 8.68
C VAL A 272 -8.16 0.98 9.45
N CYS A 273 -8.11 2.32 9.35
CA CYS A 273 -9.14 3.16 9.95
C CYS A 273 -10.52 2.87 9.38
N LYS A 274 -10.65 2.71 8.05
CA LYS A 274 -11.93 2.35 7.42
C LYS A 274 -12.41 0.97 7.83
N MET A 275 -11.50 0.01 7.93
CA MET A 275 -11.79 -1.34 8.43
C MET A 275 -12.31 -1.28 9.87
N SER A 276 -11.71 -0.46 10.73
CA SER A 276 -12.19 -0.24 12.10
C SER A 276 -13.58 0.40 12.15
N SER A 277 -13.87 1.38 11.27
CA SER A 277 -15.22 1.96 11.16
C SER A 277 -16.23 0.93 10.67
N ALA A 278 -15.87 0.12 9.68
CA ALA A 278 -16.76 -0.93 9.16
C ALA A 278 -17.03 -2.03 10.20
N LEU A 279 -16.04 -2.39 11.02
CA LEU A 279 -16.23 -3.31 12.14
C LEU A 279 -17.19 -2.74 13.19
N HIS A 280 -17.14 -1.43 13.44
CA HIS A 280 -18.08 -0.77 14.35
C HIS A 280 -19.53 -0.83 13.84
N GLU A 281 -19.71 -0.71 12.52
CA GLU A 281 -21.02 -0.81 11.86
C GLU A 281 -21.49 -2.26 11.64
N TYR A 282 -20.66 -3.26 11.95
CA TYR A 282 -20.94 -4.67 11.72
C TYR A 282 -21.93 -5.24 12.75
N SER A 283 -23.22 -5.02 12.49
CA SER A 283 -24.31 -5.41 13.39
C SER A 283 -24.62 -6.92 13.36
N PRO A 284 -25.26 -7.47 14.42
CA PRO A 284 -25.72 -8.86 14.45
C PRO A 284 -26.64 -9.24 13.29
N LEU A 285 -27.45 -8.30 12.81
CA LEU A 285 -28.35 -8.53 11.66
C LEU A 285 -27.55 -8.81 10.39
N ILE A 286 -26.54 -7.99 10.09
CA ILE A 286 -25.66 -8.18 8.92
C ILE A 286 -24.99 -9.55 9.00
N ARG A 287 -24.39 -9.84 10.15
CA ARG A 287 -23.71 -11.11 10.44
C ARG A 287 -24.62 -12.32 10.24
N SER A 288 -25.86 -12.26 10.72
CA SER A 288 -26.80 -13.39 10.64
C SER A 288 -27.27 -13.70 9.21
N CYS A 289 -27.22 -12.71 8.32
CA CYS A 289 -27.66 -12.83 6.93
C CYS A 289 -26.52 -13.19 5.97
N SER A 290 -25.26 -13.27 6.43
CA SER A 290 -24.10 -13.49 5.55
C SER A 290 -23.92 -14.96 5.15
N PRO A 291 -24.00 -15.29 3.85
CA PRO A 291 -23.68 -16.62 3.34
C PRO A 291 -22.22 -17.02 3.60
N SER A 292 -21.26 -16.09 3.51
CA SER A 292 -19.85 -16.37 3.82
C SER A 292 -19.67 -16.78 5.27
N VAL A 293 -20.31 -16.06 6.20
CA VAL A 293 -20.25 -16.39 7.64
C VAL A 293 -20.88 -17.75 7.91
N ALA A 294 -22.07 -18.00 7.36
CA ALA A 294 -22.74 -19.29 7.48
C ALA A 294 -21.89 -20.46 6.92
N THR A 295 -21.24 -20.25 5.77
CA THR A 295 -20.34 -21.25 5.16
C THR A 295 -19.11 -21.48 6.04
N MET A 296 -18.43 -20.42 6.47
CA MET A 296 -17.27 -20.51 7.34
C MET A 296 -17.59 -21.28 8.64
N HIS A 297 -18.75 -21.03 9.26
CA HIS A 297 -19.18 -21.76 10.44
C HIS A 297 -19.37 -23.27 10.22
N LYS A 298 -19.78 -23.69 9.02
CA LYS A 298 -19.87 -25.12 8.66
C LYS A 298 -18.50 -25.74 8.44
N LEU A 299 -17.54 -24.97 7.93
CA LEU A 299 -16.23 -25.46 7.54
C LEU A 299 -15.18 -25.41 8.66
N ILE A 300 -15.34 -24.54 9.67
CA ILE A 300 -14.31 -24.36 10.70
C ILE A 300 -13.98 -25.68 11.40
N ARG A 301 -12.70 -26.05 11.42
CA ARG A 301 -12.21 -27.27 12.08
C ARG A 301 -11.49 -26.94 13.38
N LYS A 302 -11.40 -27.89 14.30
CA LYS A 302 -10.54 -27.73 15.46
C LYS A 302 -9.07 -27.84 15.04
N VAL A 303 -8.20 -27.09 15.69
CA VAL A 303 -6.75 -27.30 15.56
C VAL A 303 -6.44 -28.73 16.05
N PRO A 304 -5.68 -29.55 15.29
CA PRO A 304 -5.27 -30.87 15.73
C PRO A 304 -4.55 -30.83 17.09
N SER A 305 -4.88 -31.76 17.99
CA SER A 305 -4.36 -31.78 19.37
C SER A 305 -2.83 -31.83 19.45
N VAL A 306 -2.19 -32.52 18.51
CA VAL A 306 -0.71 -32.58 18.39
C VAL A 306 -0.11 -31.19 18.15
N ILE A 307 -0.74 -30.37 17.31
CA ILE A 307 -0.30 -29.00 17.06
C ILE A 307 -0.56 -28.14 18.31
N GLU A 308 -1.70 -28.33 18.98
CA GLU A 308 -2.01 -27.55 20.18
C GLU A 308 -1.09 -27.82 21.37
N SER A 309 -0.54 -29.03 21.51
CA SER A 309 0.43 -29.36 22.57
C SER A 309 1.79 -28.71 22.33
N ASP A 310 2.25 -28.72 21.07
CA ASP A 310 3.58 -28.25 20.69
C ASP A 310 3.72 -26.74 20.90
N PHE A 311 2.70 -25.97 20.52
CA PHE A 311 2.71 -24.51 20.66
C PHE A 311 2.12 -24.01 22.00
N GLY A 312 1.29 -24.82 22.69
CA GLY A 312 0.71 -24.45 23.98
C GLY A 312 1.73 -24.40 25.13
N THR A 313 2.86 -25.09 25.00
CA THR A 313 3.91 -25.11 26.02
C THR A 313 4.74 -23.83 26.01
N THR A 314 4.99 -23.23 24.83
CA THR A 314 5.77 -22.01 24.67
C THR A 314 5.05 -20.75 25.16
N SER A 315 3.71 -20.71 25.09
CA SER A 315 2.94 -19.54 25.53
C SER A 315 2.87 -19.36 27.06
N LYS A 316 3.17 -20.38 27.85
CA LYS A 316 3.13 -20.30 29.33
C LYS A 316 4.36 -19.63 29.95
N ASP A 317 5.45 -19.48 29.20
CA ASP A 317 6.74 -19.02 29.76
C ASP A 317 6.92 -17.50 29.78
N LEU A 318 5.94 -16.74 29.25
CA LEU A 318 5.98 -15.27 29.22
C LEU A 318 5.07 -14.60 30.27
N SER A 319 4.39 -15.36 31.13
CA SER A 319 3.45 -14.82 32.13
C SER A 319 3.99 -14.74 33.56
N LYS A 320 5.30 -14.91 33.79
CA LYS A 320 5.90 -14.70 35.11
C LYS A 320 6.60 -13.34 35.18
N VAL A 321 5.83 -12.31 35.50
CA VAL A 321 6.36 -11.10 36.15
C VAL A 321 6.41 -11.41 37.65
N PRO A 322 7.57 -11.42 38.33
CA PRO A 322 7.60 -11.43 39.78
C PRO A 322 7.50 -9.98 40.27
N THR A 323 6.35 -9.64 40.83
CA THR A 323 6.18 -8.56 41.81
C THR A 323 6.83 -8.98 43.12
N ASN A 324 7.71 -8.13 43.68
CA ASN A 324 7.99 -8.02 45.11
C ASN A 324 8.56 -6.60 45.39
N ASP A 325 7.88 -5.86 46.27
CA ASP A 325 8.29 -4.57 46.84
C ASP A 325 9.33 -4.77 47.99
N PRO A 326 9.66 -3.77 48.85
CA PRO A 326 10.73 -2.79 48.69
C PRO A 326 11.76 -2.83 49.85
N ILE A 327 13.06 -2.57 49.60
CA ILE A 327 14.04 -2.31 50.68
C ILE A 327 14.99 -1.16 50.33
N ASP A 328 15.14 -0.27 51.31
CA ASP A 328 15.96 0.95 51.42
C ASP A 328 17.45 0.82 51.06
N GLY A 329 18.00 1.95 50.57
CA GLY A 329 19.32 2.43 50.99
C GLY A 329 20.43 2.52 49.92
N PRO A 330 21.33 3.54 49.97
CA PRO A 330 21.82 4.23 48.77
C PRO A 330 23.31 4.01 48.47
N ALA A 331 23.70 4.00 47.18
CA ALA A 331 25.04 4.41 46.74
C ALA A 331 25.17 4.52 45.21
N ASN A 332 25.10 5.76 44.73
CA ASN A 332 25.99 6.40 43.76
C ASN A 332 26.93 5.51 42.91
N ARG A 333 26.78 5.53 41.56
CA ARG A 333 27.86 5.83 40.60
C ARG A 333 27.38 5.79 39.12
N ASN A 334 27.51 6.96 38.50
CA ASN A 334 27.94 7.22 37.11
C ASN A 334 27.06 6.72 35.94
N MET A 335 26.22 7.65 35.48
CA MET A 335 25.55 7.64 34.18
C MET A 335 26.47 8.26 33.10
N PRO A 336 26.69 7.62 31.94
CA PRO A 336 27.15 8.32 30.75
C PRO A 336 25.93 8.79 29.92
N ASN A 337 25.82 10.11 29.81
CA ASN A 337 25.13 10.93 28.82
C ASN A 337 24.10 10.24 27.89
N ARG A 338 22.82 10.51 28.14
CA ARG A 338 21.77 10.54 27.11
C ARG A 338 22.13 11.63 26.09
N VAL A 339 22.47 11.21 24.87
CA VAL A 339 22.44 12.10 23.70
C VAL A 339 20.99 12.57 23.52
N LYS A 340 20.76 13.86 23.78
CA LYS A 340 19.54 14.56 23.39
C LYS A 340 19.44 14.51 21.86
N LEU A 341 18.57 13.65 21.34
CA LEU A 341 18.19 13.75 19.94
C LEU A 341 17.29 14.99 19.80
N LYS A 342 17.82 15.98 19.09
CA LYS A 342 17.21 17.26 18.78
C LYS A 342 15.89 17.04 18.02
N ASP A 343 14.88 17.83 18.39
CA ASP A 343 13.72 18.10 17.54
C ASP A 343 14.15 18.52 16.13
N PRO A 344 13.67 17.88 15.05
CA PRO A 344 13.67 18.49 13.74
C PRO A 344 12.43 19.37 13.60
N SER A 345 12.48 20.53 14.27
CA SER A 345 11.67 21.67 13.84
C SER A 345 12.14 22.09 12.43
N LYS A 346 11.17 22.41 11.57
CA LYS A 346 11.36 23.17 10.32
C LYS A 346 12.22 22.49 9.25
N TRP A 347 11.62 21.54 8.52
CA TRP A 347 11.82 21.38 7.06
C TRP A 347 10.75 20.47 6.46
N ILE A 348 9.50 20.91 6.51
CA ILE A 348 8.45 20.46 5.60
C ILE A 348 7.74 21.70 5.08
N ALA A 349 8.44 22.47 4.28
CA ALA A 349 7.86 23.53 3.45
C ALA A 349 8.88 23.78 2.34
N ASN A 350 8.76 23.04 1.24
CA ASN A 350 9.27 23.37 -0.11
C ASN A 350 8.95 22.29 -1.16
N GLY A 351 8.32 21.16 -0.80
CA GLY A 351 7.94 20.09 -1.74
C GLY A 351 6.50 20.12 -2.28
N LEU A 352 5.68 21.13 -1.92
CA LEU A 352 4.24 21.16 -2.23
C LEU A 352 3.77 22.35 -3.07
N LEU A 353 4.69 23.21 -3.54
CA LEU A 353 4.34 24.42 -4.30
C LEU A 353 4.48 24.31 -5.83
N VAL A 354 4.86 23.13 -6.36
CA VAL A 354 5.05 22.96 -7.82
C VAL A 354 3.88 22.22 -8.49
N ILE A 355 3.00 21.56 -7.74
CA ILE A 355 1.83 20.86 -8.31
C ILE A 355 0.50 21.62 -8.08
N GLY A 356 0.45 22.53 -7.11
CA GLY A 356 -0.73 23.39 -6.87
C GLY A 356 -0.89 24.58 -7.83
N GLY A 357 0.11 24.87 -8.67
CA GLY A 357 0.13 26.07 -9.53
C GLY A 357 -0.46 25.88 -10.94
N ILE A 358 -0.74 24.65 -11.38
CA ILE A 358 -1.23 24.37 -12.75
C ILE A 358 -2.76 24.20 -12.79
N ALA A 359 -3.41 23.93 -11.65
CA ALA A 359 -4.87 23.80 -11.58
C ALA A 359 -5.61 25.14 -11.36
N CYS A 360 -4.89 26.26 -11.18
CA CYS A 360 -5.47 27.58 -10.86
C CYS A 360 -5.37 28.59 -12.01
N LEU A 361 -5.47 28.12 -13.26
CA LEU A 361 -5.57 28.99 -14.46
C LEU A 361 -6.80 28.71 -15.33
N SER A 362 -7.74 27.88 -14.88
CA SER A 362 -8.92 27.52 -15.68
C SER A 362 -10.25 28.09 -15.19
N ARG A 363 -10.30 28.89 -14.11
CA ARG A 363 -11.53 29.61 -13.71
C ARG A 363 -11.20 30.99 -13.17
N GLY A 364 -11.76 32.01 -13.81
CA GLY A 364 -11.45 33.42 -13.63
C GLY A 364 -11.80 34.00 -12.25
N HIS A 365 -11.16 35.15 -12.01
CA HIS A 365 -11.24 36.05 -10.86
C HIS A 365 -10.48 35.65 -9.59
N SER A 366 -9.16 35.86 -9.61
CA SER A 366 -8.43 36.30 -8.40
C SER A 366 -7.16 37.07 -8.80
N THR A 367 -7.24 38.39 -8.74
CA THR A 367 -6.09 39.31 -8.92
C THR A 367 -5.01 39.14 -7.84
N ILE A 368 -5.34 38.46 -6.74
CA ILE A 368 -4.44 38.24 -5.59
C ILE A 368 -3.41 37.14 -5.89
N GLY A 369 -3.82 36.06 -6.57
CA GLY A 369 -2.92 34.95 -6.91
C GLY A 369 -1.82 35.38 -7.90
N THR A 370 -2.18 36.20 -8.89
CA THR A 370 -1.24 36.74 -9.88
C THR A 370 -0.26 37.73 -9.25
N GLN A 371 -0.71 38.57 -8.31
CA GLN A 371 0.15 39.51 -7.59
C GLN A 371 1.18 38.80 -6.70
N ILE A 372 0.78 37.74 -6.01
CA ILE A 372 1.69 36.94 -5.17
C ILE A 372 2.73 36.21 -6.04
N ALA A 373 2.30 35.65 -7.18
CA ALA A 373 3.21 35.01 -8.12
C ALA A 373 4.23 36.00 -8.71
N LEU A 374 3.79 37.20 -9.10
CA LEU A 374 4.69 38.26 -9.59
C LEU A 374 5.64 38.74 -8.50
N ALA A 375 5.18 38.91 -7.26
CA ALA A 375 6.03 39.30 -6.14
C ALA A 375 7.10 38.23 -5.83
N CYS A 376 6.75 36.94 -5.94
CA CYS A 376 7.71 35.85 -5.78
C CYS A 376 8.75 35.79 -6.92
N ILE A 377 8.33 36.04 -8.16
CA ILE A 377 9.22 36.07 -9.32
C ILE A 377 10.15 37.29 -9.26
N LEU A 378 9.61 38.48 -8.97
CA LEU A 378 10.39 39.71 -8.78
C LEU A 378 11.40 39.58 -7.65
N LYS A 379 11.02 38.97 -6.52
CA LYS A 379 11.95 38.69 -5.41
C LYS A 379 13.05 37.71 -5.80
N LYS A 380 12.77 36.76 -6.69
CA LYS A 380 13.77 35.79 -7.18
C LYS A 380 14.73 36.42 -8.19
N LEU A 381 14.23 37.30 -9.05
CA LEU A 381 15.04 38.05 -10.02
C LEU A 381 15.92 39.11 -9.33
N LEU A 382 15.38 39.82 -8.33
CA LEU A 382 16.16 40.75 -7.49
C LEU A 382 17.24 40.02 -6.66
N LYS A 383 17.02 38.76 -6.29
CA LYS A 383 17.99 37.95 -5.57
C LYS A 383 19.09 37.33 -6.47
N HIS A 384 18.87 37.26 -7.79
CA HIS A 384 19.91 36.85 -8.75
C HIS A 384 20.70 38.02 -9.36
N GLY A 385 20.24 39.26 -9.16
CA GLY A 385 21.00 40.46 -9.56
C GLY A 385 22.22 40.80 -8.69
N HIS A 386 22.44 40.09 -7.59
CA HIS A 386 23.55 40.35 -6.65
C HIS A 386 24.66 39.28 -6.64
N ALA A 387 24.63 38.31 -7.56
CA ALA A 387 25.64 37.23 -7.63
C ALA A 387 26.35 37.15 -9.00
N SER A 388 26.54 38.29 -9.67
CA SER A 388 27.43 38.41 -10.82
C SER A 388 28.37 39.59 -10.59
N GLY A 389 29.53 39.31 -10.00
CA GLY A 389 30.58 40.29 -9.83
C GLY A 389 31.63 39.89 -8.80
N GLN A 390 32.49 38.93 -9.13
CA GLN A 390 33.94 39.09 -8.96
C GLN A 390 34.72 37.94 -9.60
N ALA A 391 35.76 38.35 -10.31
CA ALA A 391 36.68 37.57 -11.10
C ALA A 391 37.85 36.99 -10.28
N GLU A 392 38.46 35.94 -10.85
CA GLU A 392 39.87 35.53 -10.84
C GLU A 392 40.70 35.56 -9.54
N SER A 393 41.26 34.40 -9.18
CA SER A 393 42.73 34.23 -9.16
C SER A 393 43.14 32.75 -9.25
N VAL A 394 44.26 32.56 -9.94
CA VAL A 394 44.94 31.33 -10.35
C VAL A 394 45.93 30.85 -9.27
N GLN A 395 46.14 29.52 -9.14
CA GLN A 395 47.43 28.83 -8.87
C GLN A 395 47.17 27.29 -8.76
N VAL A 396 47.58 26.44 -9.73
CA VAL A 396 48.90 25.83 -10.03
C VAL A 396 49.34 24.72 -9.04
N ALA A 397 49.33 23.49 -9.60
CA ALA A 397 50.19 22.30 -9.42
C ALA A 397 50.53 21.75 -8.01
N THR A 398 50.35 20.43 -7.84
CA THR A 398 51.44 19.43 -8.00
C THR A 398 50.94 17.99 -7.83
N SER A 399 51.58 17.10 -8.60
CA SER A 399 51.46 15.64 -8.68
C SER A 399 52.18 14.90 -7.54
N SER A 400 51.79 13.66 -7.23
CA SER A 400 52.63 12.46 -7.44
C SER A 400 52.05 11.19 -6.79
N SER A 401 52.60 10.06 -7.25
CA SER A 401 52.60 8.71 -6.65
C SER A 401 51.39 7.83 -6.93
N ASP A 402 51.52 6.55 -7.25
CA ASP A 402 52.62 5.76 -7.80
C ASP A 402 51.99 4.45 -8.30
N SER A 403 52.59 3.82 -9.29
CA SER A 403 52.18 2.49 -9.77
C SER A 403 53.43 1.67 -9.99
N ARG A 404 53.57 0.56 -9.27
CA ARG A 404 54.15 -0.68 -9.83
C ARG A 404 53.96 -1.87 -8.89
N ALA A 405 53.23 -2.84 -9.41
CA ALA A 405 53.29 -4.26 -9.07
C ALA A 405 54.59 -4.87 -9.62
N PHE A 406 55.06 -5.97 -9.02
CA PHE A 406 55.58 -7.16 -9.74
C PHE A 406 55.73 -8.34 -8.75
N MET A 407 55.03 -9.45 -9.08
CA MET A 407 55.44 -10.88 -9.05
C MET A 407 56.05 -11.50 -7.77
N LEU A 408 55.94 -12.79 -7.42
CA LEU A 408 55.49 -14.06 -8.03
C LEU A 408 55.57 -15.11 -6.87
N SER A 409 54.71 -16.12 -6.84
CA SER A 409 55.17 -17.49 -6.54
C SER A 409 54.11 -18.54 -6.91
N ASN A 410 54.51 -19.35 -7.92
CA ASN A 410 54.15 -20.73 -8.29
C ASN A 410 52.69 -21.16 -8.48
#